data_AF-A6K6A0-F1
#
_entry.id   AF-A6K6A0-F1
#
_cell.length_a   1.000
_cell.length_b   1.000
_cell.length_c   1.000
_cell.angle_alpha   90.00
_cell.angle_beta   90.00
_cell.angle_gamma   90.00
#
_symmetry.space_group_name_H-M   'P 1'
#
loop_
_entity.id
_entity.type
_entity.pdbx_description
1 polymer ?
#
loop_
_entity_poly.entity_id
_entity_poly.type
_entity_poly.pdbx_seq_one_letter_code
_entity_poly.pdbx_strand_id
1 'polypeptide(L)'
;MEHIRTTKVEQVKLLDRFSTNNKSLTGTLYLTATHLLFIDAHQKETWILHHHIASVEKLALTTSGCPLVIQCKNFRIVHFIVPRERDCHDIYNSLLQLSKQAKYEDLYAFSYNPKQNDTERLNGWQLIDLAAEYERMGVPNANWQLSDANREYKVCETYPRELYVPRTASRPVIVGSSNFRSKGRLPVLSYCQQGTEAAICRCSQPLSGFSARCLEDEHLLQAISKANPGNRYMYVVDTRPKLNAMANRAAGKGYENEDNYSNIRFQFVGIENIHVMRSSLQKLLEVNGSKGLSVNDFYSGLESSGWLRHIKAVLDAAIFLAKVTIS
;
A
#
# COMPACT_ATOMS: atom_id res chain seq x y z
N MET A 1 -8.76 -27.80 8.93
CA MET A 1 -7.90 -29.00 9.12
C MET A 1 -7.76 -29.84 7.85
N GLU A 2 -8.69 -29.73 6.90
CA GLU A 2 -8.71 -30.49 5.63
C GLU A 2 -7.43 -30.36 4.77
N HIS A 3 -6.69 -29.25 4.91
CA HIS A 3 -5.48 -28.96 4.14
C HIS A 3 -4.16 -29.31 4.86
N ILE A 4 -4.20 -29.81 6.10
CA ILE A 4 -2.99 -30.11 6.90
C ILE A 4 -2.71 -31.61 6.83
N ARG A 5 -1.62 -31.98 6.16
CA ARG A 5 -1.21 -33.39 6.01
C ARG A 5 -0.29 -33.86 7.13
N THR A 6 0.52 -32.95 7.68
CA THR A 6 1.45 -33.20 8.79
C THR A 6 1.33 -32.07 9.79
N THR A 7 0.92 -32.39 11.01
CA THR A 7 0.67 -31.40 12.08
C THR A 7 1.89 -31.11 12.93
N LYS A 8 2.85 -32.04 13.00
CA LYS A 8 4.04 -31.96 13.85
C LYS A 8 5.23 -32.64 13.17
N VAL A 9 6.37 -31.97 13.15
CA VAL A 9 7.65 -32.54 12.69
C VAL A 9 8.74 -32.21 13.69
N GLU A 10 9.37 -33.24 14.25
CA GLU A 10 10.47 -33.10 15.21
C GLU A 10 11.83 -33.01 14.49
N GLN A 11 12.86 -32.60 15.22
CA GLN A 11 14.23 -32.49 14.72
C GLN A 11 14.40 -31.54 13.52
N VAL A 12 13.49 -30.57 13.36
CA VAL A 12 13.61 -29.52 12.33
C VAL A 12 14.69 -28.54 12.77
N LYS A 13 15.56 -28.15 11.85
CA LYS A 13 16.60 -27.13 12.12
C LYS A 13 16.15 -25.78 11.60
N LEU A 14 16.12 -24.77 12.46
CA LEU A 14 16.01 -23.38 12.09
C LEU A 14 17.43 -22.80 11.92
N LEU A 15 17.76 -22.35 10.71
CA LEU A 15 19.07 -21.75 10.42
C LEU A 15 19.09 -20.29 10.84
N ASP A 16 20.02 -19.92 11.72
CA ASP A 16 20.36 -18.53 11.94
C ASP A 16 21.23 -18.04 10.78
N ARG A 17 20.75 -17.00 10.08
CA ARG A 17 21.44 -16.44 8.94
C ARG A 17 22.49 -15.41 9.31
N PHE A 18 22.45 -14.87 10.53
CA PHE A 18 23.37 -13.83 11.00
C PHE A 18 24.49 -14.40 11.87
N SER A 19 24.38 -15.64 12.32
CA SER A 19 25.46 -16.33 13.03
C SER A 19 26.57 -16.75 12.06
N THR A 20 27.76 -16.18 12.23
CA THR A 20 29.00 -16.58 11.54
C THR A 20 29.38 -18.05 11.74
N ASN A 21 28.93 -18.67 12.83
CA ASN A 21 29.24 -20.07 13.17
C ASN A 21 28.25 -21.11 12.60
N ASN A 22 27.39 -20.75 11.63
CA ASN A 22 26.33 -21.64 11.11
C ASN A 22 25.52 -22.32 12.23
N LYS A 23 25.27 -21.61 13.33
CA LYS A 23 24.47 -22.15 14.42
C LYS A 23 23.06 -22.40 13.91
N SER A 24 22.62 -23.64 14.07
CA SER A 24 21.25 -24.04 13.78
C SER A 24 20.58 -24.44 15.09
N LEU A 25 19.35 -23.99 15.29
CA LEU A 25 18.54 -24.38 16.43
C LEU A 25 17.70 -25.58 16.01
N THR A 26 17.85 -26.71 16.68
CA THR A 26 17.00 -27.87 16.47
C THR A 26 15.76 -27.74 17.34
N GLY A 27 14.60 -28.07 16.79
CA GLY A 27 13.32 -27.94 17.46
C GLY A 27 12.21 -28.74 16.81
N THR A 28 10.99 -28.46 17.25
CA THR A 28 9.77 -29.06 16.69
C THR A 28 8.98 -28.01 15.94
N LEU A 29 8.55 -28.36 14.73
CA LEU A 29 7.71 -27.54 13.88
C LEU A 29 6.27 -28.05 13.94
N TYR A 30 5.35 -27.17 14.34
CA TYR A 30 3.92 -27.41 14.43
C TYR A 30 3.19 -26.63 13.33
N LEU A 31 2.27 -27.28 12.64
CA LEU A 31 1.45 -26.66 11.62
C LEU A 31 -0.01 -26.70 12.03
N THR A 32 -0.62 -25.52 12.16
CA THR A 32 -2.04 -25.35 12.48
C THR A 32 -2.79 -24.71 11.33
N ALA A 33 -4.11 -24.50 11.48
CA ALA A 33 -4.92 -23.85 10.46
C ALA A 33 -4.61 -22.35 10.31
N THR A 34 -4.01 -21.70 11.32
CA THR A 34 -3.79 -20.24 11.31
C THR A 34 -2.31 -19.86 11.25
N HIS A 35 -1.41 -20.71 11.75
CA HIS A 35 0.01 -20.41 11.86
C HIS A 35 0.89 -21.65 11.79
N LEU A 36 2.16 -21.41 11.46
CA LEU A 36 3.29 -22.29 11.66
C LEU A 36 4.00 -21.85 12.96
N LEU A 37 4.26 -22.79 13.86
CA LEU A 37 4.93 -22.57 15.14
C LEU A 37 6.18 -23.44 15.22
N PHE A 38 7.34 -22.83 15.42
CA PHE A 38 8.57 -23.54 15.71
C PHE A 38 8.95 -23.35 17.18
N ILE A 39 9.18 -24.44 17.90
CA ILE A 39 9.65 -24.42 19.29
C ILE A 39 11.04 -25.04 19.33
N ASP A 40 12.05 -24.25 19.73
CA ASP A 40 13.43 -24.75 19.82
C ASP A 40 13.69 -25.59 21.08
N ALA A 41 14.89 -26.19 21.15
CA ALA A 41 15.32 -26.97 22.31
C ALA A 41 15.33 -26.18 23.64
N HIS A 42 15.36 -24.85 23.60
CA HIS A 42 15.31 -23.96 24.75
C HIS A 42 13.89 -23.46 25.06
N GLN A 43 12.85 -24.07 24.47
CA GLN A 43 11.44 -23.66 24.60
C GLN A 43 11.15 -22.25 24.06
N LYS A 44 12.01 -21.70 23.20
CA LYS A 44 11.73 -20.43 22.53
C LYS A 44 10.83 -20.66 21.32
N GLU A 45 9.77 -19.87 21.25
CA GLU A 45 8.77 -19.98 20.19
C GLU A 45 9.04 -18.99 19.04
N THR A 46 8.82 -19.45 17.82
CA THR A 46 8.79 -18.63 16.60
C THR A 46 7.48 -18.87 15.87
N TRP A 47 6.65 -17.82 15.81
CA TRP A 47 5.34 -17.84 15.19
C TRP A 47 5.36 -17.22 13.79
N ILE A 48 4.75 -17.90 12.82
CA ILE A 48 4.53 -17.40 11.46
C ILE A 48 3.07 -17.62 11.08
N LEU A 49 2.27 -16.56 11.10
CA LEU A 49 0.88 -16.62 10.65
C LEU A 49 0.83 -16.83 9.14
N HIS A 50 -0.08 -17.68 8.65
CA HIS A 50 -0.13 -18.05 7.22
C HIS A 50 -0.38 -16.86 6.31
N HIS A 51 -1.19 -15.90 6.75
CA HIS A 51 -1.47 -14.68 6.00
C HIS A 51 -0.27 -13.70 5.93
N HIS A 52 0.76 -13.90 6.77
CA HIS A 52 2.04 -13.19 6.67
C HIS A 52 3.00 -13.84 5.69
N ILE A 53 2.76 -15.07 5.24
CA ILE A 53 3.60 -15.73 4.25
C ILE A 53 3.40 -15.04 2.89
N ALA A 54 4.49 -14.61 2.29
CA ALA A 54 4.53 -14.01 0.95
C ALA A 54 4.89 -15.08 -0.10
N SER A 55 5.89 -15.91 0.19
CA SER A 55 6.26 -17.07 -0.63
C SER A 55 6.79 -18.20 0.25
N VAL A 56 6.71 -19.41 -0.29
CA VAL A 56 7.30 -20.62 0.27
C VAL A 56 8.03 -21.35 -0.85
N GLU A 57 9.28 -21.76 -0.60
CA GLU A 57 10.14 -22.45 -1.56
C GLU A 57 10.70 -23.71 -0.94
N LYS A 58 10.56 -24.84 -1.65
CA LYS A 58 11.17 -26.12 -1.29
C LYS A 58 12.40 -26.35 -2.18
N LEU A 59 13.60 -26.33 -1.58
CA LEU A 59 14.84 -26.51 -2.32
C LEU A 59 15.19 -28.00 -2.48
N ALA A 60 16.21 -28.27 -3.30
CA ALA A 60 16.72 -29.62 -3.52
C ALA A 60 17.14 -30.30 -2.20
N LEU A 61 16.89 -31.61 -2.10
CA LEU A 61 17.27 -32.41 -0.95
C LEU A 61 18.79 -32.36 -0.76
N THR A 62 19.23 -32.14 0.48
CA THR A 62 20.65 -32.14 0.86
C THR A 62 20.95 -33.32 1.77
N THR A 63 22.23 -33.59 2.03
CA THR A 63 22.66 -34.58 3.03
C THR A 63 22.19 -34.26 4.45
N SER A 64 21.82 -33.01 4.73
CA SER A 64 21.35 -32.55 6.04
C SER A 64 19.81 -32.53 6.18
N GLY A 65 19.07 -32.85 5.11
CA GLY A 65 17.61 -32.77 5.05
C GLY A 65 17.11 -31.91 3.89
N CYS A 66 15.80 -31.67 3.85
CA CYS A 66 15.13 -30.91 2.80
C CYS A 66 14.96 -29.44 3.23
N PRO A 67 15.57 -28.46 2.53
CA PRO A 67 15.44 -27.06 2.88
C PRO A 67 14.07 -26.50 2.47
N LEU A 68 13.44 -25.78 3.41
CA LEU A 68 12.19 -25.05 3.23
C LEU A 68 12.42 -23.59 3.60
N VAL A 69 12.25 -22.70 2.62
CA VAL A 69 12.46 -21.26 2.78
C VAL A 69 11.10 -20.57 2.78
N ILE A 70 10.81 -19.81 3.83
CA ILE A 70 9.55 -19.06 3.97
C ILE A 70 9.89 -17.58 4.00
N GLN A 71 9.42 -16.83 3.00
CA GLN A 71 9.50 -15.38 2.99
C GLN A 71 8.20 -14.80 3.51
N CYS A 72 8.30 -13.92 4.50
CA CYS A 72 7.16 -13.22 5.07
C CYS A 72 7.00 -11.82 4.47
N LYS A 73 5.78 -11.29 4.50
CA LYS A 73 5.41 -9.93 4.05
C LYS A 73 6.10 -8.82 4.87
N ASN A 74 6.62 -9.15 6.05
CA ASN A 74 7.41 -8.26 6.90
C ASN A 74 8.94 -8.39 6.67
N PHE A 75 9.35 -8.89 5.50
CA PHE A 75 10.75 -9.03 5.07
C PHE A 75 11.57 -10.07 5.84
N ARG A 76 10.98 -10.73 6.85
CA ARG A 76 11.61 -11.88 7.52
C ARG A 76 11.64 -13.06 6.56
N ILE A 77 12.83 -13.60 6.30
CA ILE A 77 12.97 -14.88 5.59
C ILE A 77 13.47 -15.91 6.61
N VAL A 78 12.75 -17.02 6.70
CA VAL A 78 12.98 -18.11 7.65
C VAL A 78 13.44 -19.33 6.88
N HIS A 79 14.51 -19.97 7.36
CA HIS A 79 15.16 -21.09 6.69
C HIS A 79 15.07 -22.32 7.59
N PHE A 80 14.22 -23.27 7.21
CA PHE A 80 14.10 -24.54 7.90
C PHE A 80 14.81 -25.64 7.11
N ILE A 81 15.42 -26.59 7.82
CA ILE A 81 15.83 -27.88 7.26
C ILE A 81 14.95 -28.96 7.91
N VAL A 82 14.08 -29.55 7.11
CA VAL A 82 13.18 -30.62 7.54
C VAL A 82 13.86 -31.97 7.30
N PRO A 83 13.93 -32.89 8.29
CA PRO A 83 14.73 -34.11 8.16
C PRO A 83 14.31 -35.03 7.00
N ARG A 84 12.99 -35.24 6.83
CA ARG A 84 12.45 -36.12 5.79
C ARG A 84 11.84 -35.29 4.66
N GLU A 85 12.18 -35.66 3.42
CA GLU A 85 11.64 -35.01 2.22
C GLU A 85 10.10 -35.08 2.20
N ARG A 86 9.52 -36.23 2.54
CA ARG A 86 8.07 -36.44 2.62
C ARG A 86 7.38 -35.43 3.55
N ASP A 87 7.91 -35.24 4.76
CA ASP A 87 7.34 -34.27 5.71
C ASP A 87 7.46 -32.84 5.19
N CYS A 88 8.59 -32.52 4.57
CA CYS A 88 8.83 -31.21 3.97
C CYS A 88 7.84 -30.94 2.84
N HIS A 89 7.59 -31.94 1.98
CA HIS A 89 6.64 -31.84 0.88
C HIS A 89 5.20 -31.65 1.39
N ASP A 90 4.81 -32.36 2.44
CA ASP A 90 3.50 -32.21 3.08
C ASP A 90 3.33 -30.81 3.70
N ILE A 91 4.33 -30.32 4.45
CA ILE A 91 4.33 -28.95 4.99
C ILE A 91 4.24 -27.92 3.85
N TYR A 92 5.08 -28.04 2.83
CA TYR A 92 5.12 -27.13 1.69
C TYR A 92 3.76 -27.00 1.00
N ASN A 93 3.12 -28.12 0.67
CA ASN A 93 1.81 -28.12 0.02
C ASN A 93 0.73 -27.51 0.93
N SER A 94 0.73 -27.83 2.22
CA SER A 94 -0.19 -27.23 3.18
C SER A 94 0.01 -25.71 3.29
N LEU A 95 1.26 -25.23 3.37
CA LEU A 95 1.55 -23.79 3.41
C LEU A 95 1.13 -23.07 2.12
N LEU A 96 1.29 -23.69 0.95
CA LEU A 96 0.81 -23.12 -0.32
C LEU A 96 -0.70 -22.92 -0.35
N GLN A 97 -1.46 -23.82 0.27
CA GLN A 97 -2.92 -23.71 0.36
C GLN A 97 -3.32 -22.71 1.45
N LEU A 98 -2.75 -22.81 2.65
CA LEU A 98 -3.11 -21.98 3.80
C LEU A 98 -2.66 -20.51 3.66
N SER A 99 -1.60 -20.24 2.90
CA SER A 99 -1.14 -18.87 2.59
C SER A 99 -1.98 -18.19 1.50
N LYS A 100 -2.78 -18.95 0.73
CA LYS A 100 -3.69 -18.44 -0.30
C LYS A 100 -5.13 -18.46 0.24
N GLN A 101 -5.59 -17.35 0.80
CA GLN A 101 -6.98 -17.24 1.23
C GLN A 101 -7.87 -16.96 0.00
N ALA A 102 -8.81 -17.85 -0.30
CA ALA A 102 -9.73 -17.71 -1.43
C ALA A 102 -10.94 -16.84 -1.08
N LYS A 103 -11.33 -16.81 0.19
CA LYS A 103 -12.46 -16.03 0.71
C LYS A 103 -12.01 -15.15 1.87
N TYR A 104 -12.76 -14.08 2.13
CA TYR A 104 -12.45 -13.17 3.23
C TYR A 104 -12.59 -13.85 4.59
N GLU A 105 -13.60 -14.71 4.74
CA GLU A 105 -13.93 -15.42 5.98
C GLU A 105 -12.80 -16.37 6.43
N ASP A 106 -11.93 -16.77 5.50
CA ASP A 106 -10.77 -17.62 5.78
C ASP A 106 -9.59 -16.82 6.39
N LEU A 107 -9.65 -15.49 6.39
CA LEU A 107 -8.61 -14.64 6.98
C LEU A 107 -8.64 -14.75 8.50
N TYR A 108 -7.44 -14.72 9.11
CA TYR A 108 -7.28 -14.76 10.56
C TYR A 108 -8.11 -13.68 11.29
N ALA A 109 -8.33 -12.53 10.66
CA ALA A 109 -9.15 -11.45 11.20
C ALA A 109 -10.57 -11.88 11.60
N PHE A 110 -11.17 -12.88 10.94
CA PHE A 110 -12.52 -13.37 11.25
C PHE A 110 -12.54 -14.46 12.32
N SER A 111 -11.42 -15.14 12.54
CA SER A 111 -11.27 -16.17 13.58
C SER A 111 -10.60 -15.66 14.86
N TYR A 112 -9.90 -14.53 14.78
CA TYR A 112 -9.21 -13.93 15.91
C TYR A 112 -10.21 -13.37 16.92
N ASN A 113 -10.18 -13.91 18.14
CA ASN A 113 -10.96 -13.41 19.26
C ASN A 113 -10.05 -13.23 20.48
N PRO A 114 -9.59 -12.00 20.77
CA PRO A 114 -8.78 -11.70 21.94
C PRO A 114 -9.56 -11.69 23.26
N LYS A 115 -10.79 -12.20 23.29
CA LYS A 115 -11.74 -12.11 24.41
C LYS A 115 -12.15 -10.67 24.76
N GLN A 116 -12.08 -9.77 23.77
CA GLN A 116 -12.61 -8.42 23.89
C GLN A 116 -14.14 -8.46 23.93
N ASN A 117 -14.73 -7.68 24.82
CA ASN A 117 -16.18 -7.49 24.83
C ASN A 117 -16.61 -6.65 23.61
N ASP A 118 -17.91 -6.66 23.29
CA ASP A 118 -18.41 -5.98 22.10
C ASP A 118 -18.25 -4.45 22.17
N THR A 119 -18.26 -3.87 23.37
CA THR A 119 -18.03 -2.43 23.59
C THR A 119 -16.58 -2.04 23.29
N GLU A 120 -15.60 -2.78 23.77
CA GLU A 120 -14.17 -2.56 23.48
C GLU A 120 -13.91 -2.65 21.98
N ARG A 121 -14.54 -3.62 21.31
CA ARG A 121 -14.43 -3.77 19.85
C ARG A 121 -15.03 -2.59 19.12
N LEU A 122 -16.21 -2.14 19.53
CA LEU A 122 -16.87 -0.96 18.95
C LEU A 122 -16.02 0.30 19.13
N ASN A 123 -15.44 0.51 20.31
CA ASN A 123 -14.52 1.62 20.59
C ASN A 123 -13.30 1.61 19.66
N GLY A 124 -12.76 0.42 19.33
CA GLY A 124 -11.67 0.29 18.37
C GLY A 124 -12.04 0.77 16.96
N TRP A 125 -13.27 0.52 16.50
CA TRP A 125 -13.77 1.01 15.22
C TRP A 125 -14.09 2.51 15.23
N GLN A 126 -14.55 3.03 16.37
CA GLN A 126 -14.89 4.45 16.56
C GLN A 126 -13.68 5.33 16.88
N LEU A 127 -12.49 4.75 17.01
CA LEU A 127 -11.27 5.49 17.33
C LEU A 127 -10.98 6.62 16.33
N ILE A 128 -11.31 6.41 15.05
CA ILE A 128 -11.10 7.39 13.98
C ILE A 128 -12.45 7.87 13.49
N ASP A 129 -12.80 9.09 13.87
CA ASP A 129 -13.97 9.81 13.34
C ASP A 129 -13.52 10.84 12.28
N LEU A 130 -13.90 10.58 11.03
CA LEU A 130 -13.57 11.48 9.93
C LEU A 130 -14.33 12.79 10.00
N ALA A 131 -15.56 12.80 10.55
CA ALA A 131 -16.31 14.05 10.71
C ALA A 131 -15.58 14.98 11.70
N ALA A 132 -15.12 14.41 12.82
CA ALA A 132 -14.30 15.13 13.80
C ALA A 132 -12.96 15.61 13.20
N GLU A 133 -12.33 14.84 12.30
CA GLU A 133 -11.09 15.26 11.63
C GLU A 133 -11.30 16.44 10.67
N TYR A 134 -12.41 16.47 9.92
CA TYR A 134 -12.74 17.64 9.10
C TYR A 134 -13.12 18.85 9.97
N GLU A 135 -13.85 18.65 11.07
CA GLU A 135 -14.15 19.72 12.03
C GLU A 135 -12.88 20.28 12.66
N ARG A 136 -11.89 19.43 13.00
CA ARG A 136 -10.56 19.83 13.47
C ARG A 136 -9.83 20.72 12.46
N MET A 137 -10.07 20.54 11.16
CA MET A 137 -9.57 21.40 10.09
C MET A 137 -10.45 22.62 9.81
N GLY A 138 -11.53 22.83 10.56
CA GLY A 138 -12.47 23.93 10.36
C GLY A 138 -13.34 23.75 9.12
N VAL A 139 -13.68 22.52 8.75
CA VAL A 139 -14.50 22.16 7.58
C VAL A 139 -15.73 21.38 8.06
N PRO A 140 -16.96 21.69 7.60
CA PRO A 140 -17.32 22.65 6.55
C PRO A 140 -17.19 24.12 6.98
N ASN A 141 -16.98 25.03 6.02
CA ASN A 141 -16.84 26.47 6.23
C ASN A 141 -17.38 27.28 5.03
N ALA A 142 -17.04 28.57 4.92
CA ALA A 142 -17.48 29.42 3.82
C ALA A 142 -17.06 28.90 2.43
N ASN A 143 -15.92 28.20 2.34
CA ASN A 143 -15.31 27.77 1.08
C ASN A 143 -15.55 26.28 0.78
N TRP A 144 -15.73 25.44 1.80
CA TRP A 144 -15.85 23.98 1.67
C TRP A 144 -17.13 23.46 2.31
N GLN A 145 -17.75 22.45 1.68
CA GLN A 145 -18.97 21.82 2.16
C GLN A 145 -18.91 20.29 2.04
N LEU A 146 -19.67 19.62 2.91
CA LEU A 146 -19.96 18.20 2.77
C LEU A 146 -20.94 17.97 1.60
N SER A 147 -20.64 17.00 0.77
CA SER A 147 -21.48 16.53 -0.33
C SER A 147 -22.00 15.13 -0.04
N ASP A 148 -23.29 14.94 -0.24
CA ASP A 148 -23.97 13.64 -0.13
C ASP A 148 -23.87 12.79 -1.41
N ALA A 149 -23.19 13.31 -2.44
CA ALA A 149 -23.15 12.71 -3.77
C ALA A 149 -22.64 11.26 -3.76
N ASN A 150 -21.79 10.89 -2.79
CA ASN A 150 -21.23 9.54 -2.67
C ASN A 150 -21.78 8.73 -1.48
N ARG A 151 -22.88 9.14 -0.84
CA ARG A 151 -23.42 8.47 0.37
C ARG A 151 -23.74 6.99 0.17
N GLU A 152 -24.09 6.61 -1.07
CA GLU A 152 -24.36 5.23 -1.52
C GLU A 152 -23.32 4.74 -2.54
N TYR A 153 -22.11 5.32 -2.56
CA TYR A 153 -21.02 4.95 -3.48
C TYR A 153 -21.32 5.10 -4.98
N LYS A 154 -22.38 5.83 -5.34
CA LYS A 154 -22.87 6.01 -6.73
C LYS A 154 -21.91 6.81 -7.62
N VAL A 155 -21.22 7.79 -7.06
CA VAL A 155 -20.28 8.65 -7.81
C VAL A 155 -18.91 7.99 -7.93
N CYS A 156 -18.45 7.34 -6.85
CA CYS A 156 -17.19 6.62 -6.84
C CYS A 156 -17.18 5.50 -5.77
N GLU A 157 -17.15 4.26 -6.23
CA GLU A 157 -17.09 3.05 -5.39
C GLU A 157 -15.85 2.97 -4.48
N THR A 158 -14.77 3.65 -4.86
CA THR A 158 -13.47 3.56 -4.16
C THR A 158 -13.15 4.79 -3.30
N TYR A 159 -14.13 5.66 -3.09
CA TYR A 159 -14.08 6.85 -2.23
C TYR A 159 -14.98 6.67 -1.01
N PRO A 160 -14.76 7.44 0.08
CA PRO A 160 -15.63 7.39 1.25
C PRO A 160 -17.05 7.89 0.92
N ARG A 161 -18.00 7.57 1.81
CA ARG A 161 -19.41 7.99 1.69
C ARG A 161 -19.58 9.51 1.71
N GLU A 162 -18.74 10.16 2.51
CA GLU A 162 -18.75 11.60 2.74
C GLU A 162 -17.58 12.24 1.98
N LEU A 163 -17.89 13.21 1.13
CA LEU A 163 -16.91 13.94 0.33
C LEU A 163 -16.99 15.42 0.62
N TYR A 164 -15.84 16.05 0.87
CA TYR A 164 -15.76 17.49 1.02
C TYR A 164 -15.28 18.14 -0.27
N VAL A 165 -16.06 19.09 -0.76
CA VAL A 165 -15.91 19.76 -2.07
C VAL A 165 -16.09 21.27 -1.91
N PRO A 166 -15.68 22.10 -2.86
CA PRO A 166 -15.92 23.54 -2.78
C PRO A 166 -17.42 23.84 -2.66
N ARG A 167 -17.79 24.81 -1.82
CA ARG A 167 -19.18 25.22 -1.59
C ARG A 167 -19.88 25.69 -2.88
N THR A 168 -19.12 26.28 -3.79
CA THR A 168 -19.58 26.76 -5.09
C THR A 168 -19.76 25.66 -6.14
N ALA A 169 -19.29 24.43 -5.87
CA ALA A 169 -19.44 23.30 -6.78
C ALA A 169 -20.83 22.68 -6.65
N SER A 170 -21.60 22.71 -7.74
CA SER A 170 -22.94 22.13 -7.80
C SER A 170 -22.90 20.62 -8.01
N ARG A 171 -24.01 19.92 -7.71
CA ARG A 171 -24.10 18.47 -7.90
C ARG A 171 -23.83 18.02 -9.35
N PRO A 172 -24.33 18.70 -10.40
CA PRO A 172 -23.97 18.37 -11.79
C PRO A 172 -22.47 18.48 -12.07
N VAL A 173 -21.79 19.49 -11.49
CA VAL A 173 -20.33 19.65 -11.62
C VAL A 173 -19.58 18.46 -11.01
N ILE A 174 -20.00 18.02 -9.83
CA ILE A 174 -19.43 16.85 -9.13
C ILE A 174 -19.58 15.59 -9.97
N VAL A 175 -20.79 15.32 -10.49
CA VAL A 175 -21.08 14.12 -11.30
C VAL A 175 -20.37 14.18 -12.66
N GLY A 176 -20.33 15.34 -13.31
CA GLY A 176 -19.62 15.53 -14.57
C GLY A 176 -18.12 15.28 -14.43
N SER A 177 -17.49 15.87 -13.40
CA SER A 177 -16.07 15.63 -13.10
C SER A 177 -15.80 14.16 -12.79
N SER A 178 -16.65 13.47 -12.02
CA SER A 178 -16.43 12.05 -11.74
C SER A 178 -16.44 11.20 -13.01
N ASN A 179 -17.31 11.49 -13.97
CA ASN A 179 -17.37 10.75 -15.24
C ASN A 179 -16.11 10.97 -16.09
N PHE A 180 -15.47 12.12 -15.96
CA PHE A 180 -14.22 12.44 -16.66
C PHE A 180 -12.96 11.95 -15.93
N ARG A 181 -13.08 11.52 -14.67
CA ARG A 181 -11.96 11.10 -13.83
C ARG A 181 -11.89 9.58 -13.75
N SER A 182 -10.70 9.02 -13.91
CA SER A 182 -10.53 7.56 -13.94
C SER A 182 -11.12 6.88 -12.69
N LYS A 183 -12.08 5.97 -12.90
CA LYS A 183 -12.84 5.27 -11.83
C LYS A 183 -13.69 6.19 -10.94
N GLY A 184 -14.14 7.33 -11.44
CA GLY A 184 -15.02 8.24 -10.67
C GLY A 184 -14.29 9.08 -9.62
N ARG A 185 -12.96 8.95 -9.49
CA ARG A 185 -12.17 9.58 -8.40
C ARG A 185 -11.90 11.04 -8.74
N LEU A 186 -12.93 11.86 -8.61
CA LEU A 186 -12.93 13.30 -8.79
C LEU A 186 -12.06 14.05 -7.76
N PRO A 187 -11.64 15.30 -8.02
CA PRO A 187 -11.03 16.19 -7.04
C PRO A 187 -11.87 16.39 -5.78
N VAL A 188 -11.33 15.96 -4.63
CA VAL A 188 -11.94 16.13 -3.30
C VAL A 188 -10.91 16.58 -2.27
N LEU A 189 -11.37 17.29 -1.24
CA LEU A 189 -10.53 17.82 -0.17
C LEU A 189 -9.90 16.70 0.65
N SER A 190 -8.58 16.74 0.81
CA SER A 190 -7.82 15.86 1.69
C SER A 190 -7.31 16.56 2.94
N TYR A 191 -6.98 17.85 2.83
CA TYR A 191 -6.48 18.67 3.94
C TYR A 191 -6.76 20.15 3.67
N CYS A 192 -7.09 20.93 4.71
CA CYS A 192 -7.25 22.38 4.63
C CYS A 192 -6.48 23.07 5.77
N GLN A 193 -5.69 24.09 5.43
CA GLN A 193 -4.95 24.90 6.38
C GLN A 193 -5.80 26.12 6.78
N GLN A 194 -6.28 26.17 8.03
CA GLN A 194 -7.19 27.22 8.50
C GLN A 194 -6.63 28.65 8.37
N GLY A 195 -5.30 28.84 8.51
CA GLY A 195 -4.69 30.18 8.48
C GLY A 195 -4.52 30.79 7.09
N THR A 196 -4.20 29.98 6.08
CA THR A 196 -3.93 30.44 4.70
C THR A 196 -5.02 30.05 3.72
N GLU A 197 -6.01 29.28 4.16
CA GLU A 197 -7.04 28.62 3.33
C GLU A 197 -6.47 27.72 2.22
N ALA A 198 -5.17 27.41 2.27
CA ALA A 198 -4.55 26.48 1.35
C ALA A 198 -5.13 25.07 1.53
N ALA A 199 -5.42 24.40 0.42
CA ALA A 199 -6.06 23.10 0.42
C ALA A 199 -5.24 22.09 -0.39
N ILE A 200 -5.13 20.88 0.13
CA ILE A 200 -4.63 19.73 -0.61
C ILE A 200 -5.84 18.93 -1.06
N CYS A 201 -6.04 18.84 -2.37
CA CYS A 201 -7.05 17.97 -2.97
C CYS A 201 -6.40 16.74 -3.59
N ARG A 202 -7.13 15.63 -3.62
CA ARG A 202 -6.72 14.38 -4.28
C ARG A 202 -7.71 13.99 -5.36
N CYS A 203 -7.23 13.38 -6.43
CA CYS A 203 -8.04 12.87 -7.52
C CYS A 203 -7.33 11.72 -8.25
N SER A 204 -7.97 11.17 -9.26
CA SER A 204 -7.33 10.36 -10.31
C SER A 204 -7.02 11.21 -11.54
N GLN A 205 -6.21 10.65 -12.44
CA GLN A 205 -5.93 11.25 -13.74
C GLN A 205 -7.22 11.47 -14.56
N PRO A 206 -7.29 12.55 -15.36
CA PRO A 206 -8.41 12.80 -16.27
C PRO A 206 -8.40 11.80 -17.44
N LEU A 207 -9.58 11.60 -18.03
CA LEU A 207 -9.81 10.83 -19.25
C LEU A 207 -9.72 11.74 -20.50
N SER A 208 -8.70 12.59 -20.54
CA SER A 208 -8.52 13.61 -21.59
C SER A 208 -8.07 13.04 -22.94
N GLY A 209 -7.46 11.86 -22.96
CA GLY A 209 -6.84 11.31 -24.16
C GLY A 209 -5.96 12.36 -24.85
N PHE A 210 -6.15 12.54 -26.15
CA PHE A 210 -5.43 13.57 -26.89
C PHE A 210 -6.03 14.96 -26.73
N SER A 211 -7.36 15.10 -26.75
CA SER A 211 -8.04 16.40 -26.84
C SER A 211 -9.38 16.49 -26.10
N ALA A 212 -9.84 15.43 -25.44
CA ALA A 212 -11.10 15.46 -24.72
C ALA A 212 -11.04 16.43 -23.53
N ARG A 213 -12.13 17.17 -23.35
CA ARG A 213 -12.32 18.19 -22.32
C ARG A 213 -13.62 17.91 -21.57
N CYS A 214 -13.68 18.39 -20.33
CA CYS A 214 -14.87 18.33 -19.50
C CYS A 214 -15.04 19.66 -18.79
N LEU A 215 -16.08 20.41 -19.16
CA LEU A 215 -16.35 21.74 -18.60
C LEU A 215 -16.64 21.65 -17.10
N GLU A 216 -17.31 20.58 -16.67
CA GLU A 216 -17.59 20.33 -15.26
C GLU A 216 -16.30 20.11 -14.46
N ASP A 217 -15.32 19.37 -15.00
CA ASP A 217 -14.02 19.18 -14.34
C ASP A 217 -13.22 20.49 -14.30
N GLU A 218 -13.19 21.24 -15.40
CA GLU A 218 -12.57 22.57 -15.48
C GLU A 218 -13.19 23.53 -14.44
N HIS A 219 -14.52 23.55 -14.31
CA HIS A 219 -15.23 24.34 -13.30
C HIS A 219 -14.95 23.87 -11.87
N LEU A 220 -14.83 22.56 -11.63
CA LEU A 220 -14.50 22.05 -10.30
C LEU A 220 -13.09 22.47 -9.87
N LEU A 221 -12.10 22.36 -10.77
CA LEU A 221 -10.73 22.82 -10.51
C LEU A 221 -10.70 24.34 -10.29
N GLN A 222 -11.49 25.10 -11.05
CA GLN A 222 -11.62 26.54 -10.84
C GLN A 222 -12.25 26.87 -9.47
N ALA A 223 -13.26 26.10 -9.04
CA ALA A 223 -13.88 26.27 -7.73
C ALA A 223 -12.90 25.97 -6.58
N ILE A 224 -12.03 24.95 -6.73
CA ILE A 224 -10.95 24.67 -5.78
C ILE A 224 -9.96 25.85 -5.74
N SER A 225 -9.53 26.35 -6.90
CA SER A 225 -8.63 27.51 -6.95
C SER A 225 -9.24 28.74 -6.29
N LYS A 226 -10.54 29.01 -6.48
CA LYS A 226 -11.25 30.15 -5.87
C LYS A 226 -11.51 29.98 -4.37
N ALA A 227 -11.44 28.76 -3.84
CA ALA A 227 -11.57 28.48 -2.42
C ALA A 227 -10.34 28.93 -1.60
N ASN A 228 -9.27 29.36 -2.27
CA ASN A 228 -8.14 30.07 -1.67
C ASN A 228 -7.96 31.43 -2.37
N PRO A 229 -8.60 32.51 -1.89
CA PRO A 229 -8.51 33.83 -2.51
C PRO A 229 -7.11 34.46 -2.38
N GLY A 230 -6.28 33.98 -1.46
CA GLY A 230 -4.93 34.48 -1.22
C GLY A 230 -3.90 34.08 -2.30
N ASN A 231 -4.20 33.07 -3.12
CA ASN A 231 -3.29 32.60 -4.16
C ASN A 231 -3.94 32.58 -5.55
N ARG A 232 -3.22 33.15 -6.52
CA ARG A 232 -3.67 33.23 -7.91
C ARG A 232 -3.53 31.90 -8.67
N TYR A 233 -2.68 30.99 -8.21
CA TYR A 233 -2.36 29.75 -8.92
C TYR A 233 -2.65 28.52 -8.09
N MET A 234 -3.20 27.50 -8.74
CA MET A 234 -3.33 26.15 -8.18
C MET A 234 -2.25 25.23 -8.77
N TYR A 235 -1.58 24.45 -7.94
CA TYR A 235 -0.64 23.43 -8.42
C TYR A 235 -1.37 22.12 -8.73
N VAL A 236 -1.11 21.54 -9.89
CA VAL A 236 -1.50 20.17 -10.23
C VAL A 236 -0.23 19.31 -10.23
N VAL A 237 -0.14 18.42 -9.25
CA VAL A 237 1.06 17.58 -9.05
C VAL A 237 0.75 16.16 -9.50
N ASP A 238 1.25 15.79 -10.67
CA ASP A 238 1.16 14.42 -11.16
C ASP A 238 2.36 13.61 -10.66
N THR A 239 2.04 12.58 -9.87
CA THR A 239 3.07 11.73 -9.26
C THR A 239 3.93 10.99 -10.27
N ARG A 240 3.46 10.80 -11.51
CA ARG A 240 4.14 9.95 -12.48
C ARG A 240 5.38 10.61 -13.09
N PRO A 241 6.32 9.81 -13.62
CA PRO A 241 7.25 10.28 -14.64
C PRO A 241 6.50 10.74 -15.89
N LYS A 242 6.99 11.81 -16.52
CA LYS A 242 6.38 12.41 -17.73
C LYS A 242 6.13 11.36 -18.83
N LEU A 243 7.09 10.46 -19.06
CA LEU A 243 6.97 9.40 -20.07
C LEU A 243 5.80 8.45 -19.77
N ASN A 244 5.63 8.05 -18.51
CA ASN A 244 4.52 7.20 -18.08
C ASN A 244 3.17 7.94 -18.19
N ALA A 245 3.14 9.24 -17.94
CA ALA A 245 1.94 10.06 -18.16
C ALA A 245 1.59 10.16 -19.66
N MET A 246 2.58 10.32 -20.54
CA MET A 246 2.39 10.31 -22.00
C MET A 246 1.88 8.95 -22.51
N ALA A 247 2.42 7.84 -21.99
CA ALA A 247 1.93 6.50 -22.34
C ALA A 247 0.45 6.31 -21.94
N ASN A 248 0.07 6.76 -20.74
CA ASN A 248 -1.34 6.75 -20.32
C ASN A 248 -2.24 7.65 -21.17
N ARG A 249 -1.70 8.78 -21.65
CA ARG A 249 -2.40 9.69 -22.57
C ARG A 249 -2.76 9.00 -23.88
N ALA A 250 -1.82 8.24 -24.45
CA ALA A 250 -2.06 7.43 -25.64
C ALA A 250 -3.14 6.35 -25.43
N ALA A 251 -3.32 5.88 -24.19
CA ALA A 251 -4.36 4.91 -23.81
C ALA A 251 -5.71 5.56 -23.43
N GLY A 252 -5.96 6.81 -23.80
CA GLY A 252 -7.23 7.51 -23.56
C GLY A 252 -7.36 8.15 -22.17
N LYS A 253 -6.30 8.14 -21.35
CA LYS A 253 -6.24 8.90 -20.09
C LYS A 253 -5.48 10.20 -20.32
N GLY A 254 -4.83 10.77 -19.31
CA GLY A 254 -3.93 11.88 -19.55
C GLY A 254 -3.59 12.66 -18.30
N TYR A 255 -3.40 13.95 -18.50
CA TYR A 255 -3.12 14.97 -17.51
C TYR A 255 -3.76 16.27 -17.99
N GLU A 256 -3.91 17.22 -17.08
CA GLU A 256 -4.50 18.53 -17.32
C GLU A 256 -3.64 19.34 -18.31
N ASN A 257 -4.28 19.92 -19.33
CA ASN A 257 -3.62 20.82 -20.28
C ASN A 257 -3.74 22.27 -19.78
N GLU A 258 -2.63 22.98 -19.58
CA GLU A 258 -2.61 24.36 -19.09
C GLU A 258 -3.40 25.33 -19.98
N ASP A 259 -3.60 25.01 -21.28
CA ASP A 259 -4.45 25.80 -22.18
C ASP A 259 -5.95 25.74 -21.81
N ASN A 260 -6.39 24.61 -21.24
CA ASN A 260 -7.80 24.36 -20.92
C ASN A 260 -8.12 24.67 -19.45
N TYR A 261 -7.16 24.42 -18.56
CA TYR A 261 -7.32 24.65 -17.13
C TYR A 261 -6.66 25.98 -16.75
N SER A 262 -7.46 27.04 -16.70
CA SER A 262 -6.95 28.36 -16.31
C SER A 262 -6.36 28.36 -14.90
N ASN A 263 -5.28 29.12 -14.70
CA ASN A 263 -4.64 29.36 -13.40
C ASN A 263 -4.03 28.12 -12.73
N ILE A 264 -3.71 27.06 -13.49
CA ILE A 264 -2.93 25.94 -12.95
C ILE A 264 -1.44 26.08 -13.23
N ARG A 265 -0.62 25.47 -12.38
CA ARG A 265 0.79 25.17 -12.63
C ARG A 265 0.98 23.66 -12.55
N PHE A 266 1.33 23.04 -13.68
CA PHE A 266 1.45 21.60 -13.75
C PHE A 266 2.88 21.12 -13.42
N GLN A 267 3.02 20.10 -12.58
CA GLN A 267 4.32 19.53 -12.19
C GLN A 267 4.29 17.99 -12.19
N PHE A 268 5.26 17.37 -12.88
CA PHE A 268 5.56 15.95 -12.71
C PHE A 268 6.61 15.76 -11.62
N VAL A 269 6.43 14.78 -10.71
CA VAL A 269 7.42 14.48 -9.64
C VAL A 269 8.21 13.18 -9.84
N GLY A 270 7.81 12.32 -10.78
CA GLY A 270 8.66 11.19 -11.20
C GLY A 270 8.67 9.94 -10.30
N ILE A 271 7.60 9.69 -9.55
CA ILE A 271 7.42 8.48 -8.75
C ILE A 271 6.99 7.32 -9.64
N GLU A 272 7.86 6.31 -9.75
CA GLU A 272 7.61 5.13 -10.57
C GLU A 272 6.40 4.31 -10.12
N ASN A 273 5.87 3.52 -11.03
CA ASN A 273 4.66 2.73 -10.79
C ASN A 273 4.90 1.52 -9.84
N ILE A 274 3.81 0.90 -9.41
CA ILE A 274 3.84 -0.23 -8.46
C ILE A 274 4.66 -1.44 -8.92
N HIS A 275 4.84 -1.65 -10.24
CA HIS A 275 5.63 -2.77 -10.75
C HIS A 275 7.12 -2.52 -10.57
N VAL A 276 7.55 -1.27 -10.79
CA VAL A 276 8.93 -0.84 -10.51
C VAL A 276 9.21 -0.90 -9.02
N MET A 277 8.29 -0.43 -8.17
CA MET A 277 8.43 -0.51 -6.71
C MET A 277 8.54 -1.96 -6.21
N ARG A 278 7.74 -2.87 -6.79
CA ARG A 278 7.79 -4.31 -6.48
C ARG A 278 9.15 -4.91 -6.86
N SER A 279 9.64 -4.62 -8.06
CA SER A 279 10.96 -5.10 -8.52
C SER A 279 12.11 -4.54 -7.68
N SER A 280 12.03 -3.25 -7.31
CA SER A 280 13.00 -2.60 -6.43
C SER A 280 13.07 -3.29 -5.07
N LEU A 281 11.92 -3.57 -4.45
CA LEU A 281 11.86 -4.30 -3.18
C LEU A 281 12.40 -5.73 -3.32
N GLN A 282 12.08 -6.44 -4.41
CA GLN A 282 12.62 -7.79 -4.65
C GLN A 282 14.15 -7.79 -4.67
N LYS A 283 14.76 -6.88 -5.43
CA LYS A 283 16.23 -6.72 -5.47
C LYS A 283 16.82 -6.38 -4.10
N LEU A 284 16.17 -5.50 -3.34
CA LEU A 284 16.60 -5.18 -1.97
C LEU A 284 16.60 -6.42 -1.08
N LEU A 285 15.54 -7.23 -1.15
CA LEU A 285 15.39 -8.43 -0.34
C LEU A 285 16.36 -9.54 -0.76
N GLU A 286 16.72 -9.64 -2.05
CA GLU A 286 17.76 -10.53 -2.54
C GLU A 286 19.14 -10.17 -1.95
N VAL A 287 19.51 -8.88 -1.98
CA VAL A 287 20.77 -8.40 -1.40
C VAL A 287 20.79 -8.62 0.12
N ASN A 288 19.72 -8.23 0.82
CA ASN A 288 19.61 -8.43 2.27
C ASN A 288 19.51 -9.92 2.66
N GLY A 289 19.03 -10.77 1.76
CA GLY A 289 18.90 -12.21 1.96
C GLY A 289 20.18 -13.00 1.68
N SER A 290 21.13 -12.41 0.95
CA SER A 290 22.38 -13.04 0.52
C SER A 290 23.40 -13.14 1.68
N LYS A 291 24.10 -14.28 1.77
CA LYS A 291 25.13 -14.52 2.78
C LYS A 291 26.53 -14.21 2.25
N GLY A 292 27.42 -13.77 3.14
CA GLY A 292 28.85 -13.62 2.82
C GLY A 292 29.17 -12.48 1.85
N LEU A 293 28.26 -11.51 1.69
CA LEU A 293 28.54 -10.31 0.91
C LEU A 293 29.64 -9.49 1.58
N SER A 294 30.57 -8.97 0.78
CA SER A 294 31.44 -7.90 1.26
C SER A 294 30.63 -6.63 1.48
N VAL A 295 31.16 -5.70 2.27
CA VAL A 295 30.52 -4.40 2.52
C VAL A 295 30.29 -3.65 1.20
N ASN A 296 31.24 -3.72 0.26
CA ASN A 296 31.14 -3.06 -1.03
C ASN A 296 30.06 -3.69 -1.92
N ASP A 297 29.98 -5.02 -1.97
CA ASP A 297 28.95 -5.73 -2.75
C ASP A 297 27.55 -5.47 -2.20
N PHE A 298 27.42 -5.38 -0.87
CA PHE A 298 26.16 -5.03 -0.23
C PHE A 298 25.69 -3.63 -0.65
N TYR A 299 26.55 -2.61 -0.58
CA TYR A 299 26.18 -1.25 -0.98
C TYR A 299 25.90 -1.13 -2.48
N SER A 300 26.69 -1.81 -3.31
CA SER A 300 26.46 -1.86 -4.76
C SER A 300 25.10 -2.50 -5.10
N GLY A 301 24.76 -3.60 -4.44
CA GLY A 301 23.45 -4.25 -4.56
C GLY A 301 22.30 -3.37 -4.06
N LEU A 302 22.49 -2.70 -2.91
CA LEU A 302 21.51 -1.77 -2.34
C LEU A 302 21.22 -0.60 -3.29
N GLU A 303 22.27 0.02 -3.86
CA GLU A 303 22.12 1.08 -4.86
C GLU A 303 21.42 0.57 -6.11
N SER A 304 21.84 -0.59 -6.63
CA SER A 304 21.25 -1.24 -7.81
C SER A 304 19.78 -1.64 -7.63
N SER A 305 19.32 -1.82 -6.39
CA SER A 305 17.89 -2.04 -6.09
C SER A 305 17.05 -0.80 -6.41
N GLY A 306 17.64 0.41 -6.35
CA GLY A 306 16.94 1.68 -6.51
C GLY A 306 16.01 2.05 -5.34
N TRP A 307 15.94 1.25 -4.27
CA TRP A 307 14.95 1.44 -3.19
C TRP A 307 15.05 2.81 -2.52
N LEU A 308 16.26 3.22 -2.15
CA LEU A 308 16.50 4.53 -1.52
C LEU A 308 16.21 5.70 -2.48
N ARG A 309 16.46 5.52 -3.78
CA ARG A 309 16.10 6.51 -4.81
C ARG A 309 14.59 6.69 -4.90
N HIS A 310 13.81 5.61 -4.79
CA HIS A 310 12.35 5.68 -4.77
C HIS A 310 11.82 6.35 -3.50
N ILE A 311 12.37 6.03 -2.33
CA ILE A 311 12.05 6.72 -1.07
C ILE A 311 12.33 8.22 -1.20
N LYS A 312 13.51 8.59 -1.72
CA LYS A 312 13.88 9.98 -1.95
C LYS A 312 12.85 10.69 -2.83
N ALA A 313 12.46 10.10 -3.97
CA ALA A 313 11.49 10.70 -4.88
C ALA A 313 10.11 10.93 -4.23
N VAL A 314 9.64 9.99 -3.40
CA VAL A 314 8.39 10.14 -2.64
C VAL A 314 8.51 11.28 -1.62
N LEU A 315 9.63 11.37 -0.91
CA LEU A 315 9.87 12.44 0.06
C LEU A 315 10.01 13.80 -0.62
N ASP A 316 10.72 13.90 -1.75
CA ASP A 316 10.86 15.14 -2.52
C ASP A 316 9.49 15.66 -2.96
N ALA A 317 8.58 14.79 -3.39
CA ALA A 317 7.20 15.15 -3.76
C ALA A 317 6.39 15.67 -2.56
N ALA A 318 6.52 15.02 -1.40
CA ALA A 318 5.87 15.47 -0.16
C ALA A 318 6.43 16.83 0.31
N ILE A 319 7.75 17.02 0.23
CA ILE A 319 8.42 18.29 0.54
C ILE A 319 7.95 19.39 -0.40
N PHE A 320 7.85 19.11 -1.70
CA PHE A 320 7.31 20.06 -2.66
C PHE A 320 5.87 20.46 -2.32
N LEU A 321 4.99 19.48 -2.08
CA LEU A 321 3.59 19.72 -1.72
C LEU A 321 3.47 20.56 -0.43
N ALA A 322 4.26 20.23 0.60
CA ALA A 322 4.27 20.99 1.84
C ALA A 322 4.74 22.42 1.62
N LYS A 323 5.81 22.63 0.84
CA LYS A 323 6.33 23.96 0.51
C LYS A 323 5.28 24.85 -0.16
N VAL A 324 4.56 24.33 -1.16
CA VAL A 324 3.54 25.12 -1.88
C VAL A 324 2.22 25.29 -1.11
N THR A 325 2.02 24.56 -0.01
CA THR A 325 0.82 24.67 0.84
C THR A 325 1.04 25.63 2.01
N ILE A 326 2.26 25.69 2.55
CA ILE A 326 2.61 26.49 3.74
C ILE A 326 3.14 27.89 3.36
N SER A 327 3.70 28.06 2.16
CA SER A 327 4.21 29.35 1.65
C SER A 327 3.11 30.36 1.40
#